data_AF-I6M4A2-F1
#
_entry.id   AF-I6M4A2-F1
#
_cell.length_a   1.000
_cell.length_b   1.000
_cell.length_c   1.000
_cell.angle_alpha   90.00
_cell.angle_beta   90.00
_cell.angle_gamma   90.00
#
_symmetry.space_group_name_H-M   'P 1'
#
loop_
_entity.id
_entity.type
_entity.pdbx_description
1 polymer ?
#
loop_
_entity_poly.entity_id
_entity_poly.type
_entity_poly.pdbx_seq_one_letter_code
_entity_poly.pdbx_strand_id
1 'polypeptide(L)'
;QILDTHGLQWLEGLRRVSYLEARDALRTLPGVGTKVADCVCLMCLDKPDAVPVDTHVWQIAQRDYKYAAEKGQKSLTEKVHRNIGDFFRKLWGPYAGWAHSVLFCADLKKFQSLKEMACFNQPKKEEEEEEKSRKTKIKRETDGHGINMKSENQKKAKMGVKEERTL
;
A
#
# COMPACT_ATOMS: atom_id res chain seq x y z
N GLN A 1 -24.63 26.55 13.47
CA GLN A 1 -25.15 25.53 12.54
C GLN A 1 -24.88 24.10 13.01
N ILE A 2 -23.62 23.62 13.09
CA ILE A 2 -23.36 22.23 13.54
C ILE A 2 -23.73 22.01 15.02
N LEU A 3 -23.36 22.94 15.90
CA LEU A 3 -23.71 22.88 17.33
C LEU A 3 -25.23 22.92 17.56
N ASP A 4 -25.96 23.65 16.73
CA ASP A 4 -27.42 23.77 16.84
C ASP A 4 -28.13 22.48 16.39
N THR A 5 -27.53 21.72 15.45
CA THR A 5 -28.13 20.49 14.90
C THR A 5 -27.76 19.24 15.71
N HIS A 6 -26.53 19.16 16.21
CA HIS A 6 -26.01 17.93 16.85
C HIS A 6 -25.68 18.08 18.34
N GLY A 7 -25.41 19.30 18.81
CA GLY A 7 -24.85 19.55 20.14
C GLY A 7 -23.41 19.04 20.32
N LEU A 8 -22.78 19.40 21.44
CA LEU A 8 -21.40 18.98 21.75
C LEU A 8 -21.28 17.48 22.08
N GLN A 9 -22.29 16.93 22.75
CA GLN A 9 -22.30 15.53 23.19
C GLN A 9 -22.29 14.54 22.02
N TRP A 10 -22.82 14.92 20.86
CA TRP A 10 -22.79 14.08 19.67
C TRP A 10 -21.35 13.77 19.24
N LEU A 11 -20.49 14.79 19.16
CA LEU A 11 -19.10 14.63 18.75
C LEU A 11 -18.31 13.82 19.78
N GLU A 12 -18.54 14.05 21.08
CA GLU A 12 -17.92 13.26 22.16
C GLU A 12 -18.37 11.79 22.10
N GLY A 13 -19.63 11.54 21.76
CA GLY A 13 -20.18 10.20 21.57
C GLY A 13 -19.47 9.42 20.47
N LEU A 14 -18.98 10.09 19.41
CA LEU A 14 -18.27 9.43 18.30
C LEU A 14 -16.95 8.76 18.72
N ARG A 15 -16.38 9.11 19.88
CA ARG A 15 -15.24 8.36 20.44
C ARG A 15 -15.60 6.93 20.81
N ARG A 16 -16.85 6.66 21.17
CA ARG A 16 -17.30 5.35 21.71
C ARG A 16 -17.80 4.38 20.63
N VAL A 17 -18.12 4.88 19.45
CA VAL A 17 -18.61 4.05 18.32
C VAL A 17 -17.45 3.48 17.50
N SER A 18 -17.72 2.60 16.53
CA SER A 18 -16.67 2.08 15.65
C SER A 18 -16.10 3.16 14.74
N TYR A 19 -14.90 2.94 14.19
CA TYR A 19 -14.26 3.86 13.24
C TYR A 19 -15.16 4.16 12.03
N LEU A 20 -15.81 3.12 11.46
CA LEU A 20 -16.65 3.29 10.28
C LEU A 20 -17.89 4.15 10.59
N GLU A 21 -18.54 3.90 11.72
CA GLU A 21 -19.70 4.69 12.16
C GLU A 21 -19.30 6.14 12.45
N ALA A 22 -18.18 6.38 13.13
CA ALA A 22 -17.68 7.72 13.40
C ALA A 22 -17.38 8.48 12.10
N ARG A 23 -16.71 7.84 11.15
CA ARG A 23 -16.37 8.43 9.85
C ARG A 23 -17.63 8.77 9.06
N ASP A 24 -18.58 7.85 8.98
CA ASP A 24 -19.80 8.04 8.19
C ASP A 24 -20.71 9.11 8.83
N ALA A 25 -20.75 9.20 10.16
CA ALA A 25 -21.41 10.30 10.88
C ALA A 25 -20.75 11.66 10.60
N LEU A 26 -19.41 11.73 10.56
CA LEU A 26 -18.72 12.98 10.21
C LEU A 26 -18.98 13.43 8.78
N ARG A 27 -19.13 12.48 7.84
CA ARG A 27 -19.41 12.77 6.42
C ARG A 27 -20.81 13.34 6.16
N THR A 28 -21.72 13.28 7.12
CA THR A 28 -23.02 13.97 6.98
C THR A 28 -22.89 15.48 7.11
N LEU A 29 -21.77 15.97 7.64
CA LEU A 29 -21.52 17.40 7.80
C LEU A 29 -21.14 18.04 6.45
N PRO A 30 -21.67 19.25 6.15
CA PRO A 30 -21.36 19.92 4.89
C PRO A 30 -19.86 20.23 4.78
N GLY A 31 -19.25 19.83 3.67
CA GLY A 31 -17.81 20.04 3.42
C GLY A 31 -16.88 18.97 4.00
N VAL A 32 -17.41 17.97 4.71
CA VAL A 32 -16.59 16.87 5.27
C VAL A 32 -16.59 15.67 4.31
N GLY A 33 -15.49 15.52 3.56
CA GLY A 33 -15.22 14.34 2.74
C GLY A 33 -14.50 13.23 3.50
N THR A 34 -14.29 12.08 2.85
CA THR A 34 -13.66 10.88 3.43
C THR A 34 -12.31 11.16 4.07
N LYS A 35 -11.41 11.89 3.37
CA LYS A 35 -10.11 12.30 3.91
C LYS A 35 -10.22 13.13 5.19
N VAL A 36 -11.15 14.08 5.22
CA VAL A 36 -11.33 14.99 6.37
C VAL A 36 -11.91 14.22 7.55
N ALA A 37 -12.90 13.37 7.30
CA ALA A 37 -13.46 12.49 8.31
C ALA A 37 -12.38 11.58 8.93
N ASP A 38 -11.53 10.96 8.10
CA ASP A 38 -10.43 10.10 8.58
C ASP A 38 -9.40 10.88 9.41
N CYS A 39 -9.07 12.12 9.02
CA CYS A 39 -8.21 12.99 9.82
C CYS A 39 -8.79 13.23 11.22
N VAL A 40 -10.08 13.54 11.32
CA VAL A 40 -10.76 13.77 12.61
C VAL A 40 -10.85 12.47 13.41
N CYS A 41 -11.15 11.34 12.78
CA CYS A 41 -11.14 10.04 13.41
C CYS A 41 -9.79 9.72 14.05
N LEU A 42 -8.71 9.90 13.30
CA LEU A 42 -7.34 9.60 13.73
C LEU A 42 -6.87 10.53 14.86
N MET A 43 -7.06 11.84 14.71
CA MET A 43 -6.44 12.83 15.61
C MET A 43 -7.32 13.22 16.80
N CYS A 44 -8.64 13.03 16.70
CA CYS A 44 -9.58 13.58 17.69
C CYS A 44 -10.56 12.55 18.28
N LEU A 45 -10.79 11.39 17.65
CA LEU A 45 -11.82 10.43 18.06
C LEU A 45 -11.28 9.06 18.51
N ASP A 46 -9.98 8.99 18.83
CA ASP A 46 -9.33 7.77 19.34
C ASP A 46 -9.45 6.57 18.37
N LYS A 47 -9.35 6.81 17.05
CA LYS A 47 -9.36 5.77 16.01
C LYS A 47 -7.96 5.61 15.38
N PRO A 48 -7.02 4.89 16.04
CA PRO A 48 -5.63 4.79 15.59
C PRO A 48 -5.46 4.03 14.28
N ASP A 49 -6.49 3.28 13.85
CA ASP A 49 -6.56 2.54 12.60
C ASP A 49 -7.06 3.39 11.42
N ALA A 50 -7.58 4.60 11.67
CA ALA A 50 -8.01 5.51 10.61
C ALA A 50 -6.81 6.02 9.81
N VAL A 51 -6.84 5.84 8.48
CA VAL A 51 -5.76 6.25 7.58
C VAL A 51 -6.28 7.33 6.63
N PRO A 52 -5.91 8.61 6.83
CA PRO A 52 -6.33 9.69 5.94
C PRO A 52 -5.63 9.57 4.57
N VAL A 53 -6.27 8.90 3.62
CA VAL A 53 -5.72 8.78 2.26
C VAL A 53 -5.94 10.08 1.51
N ASP A 54 -4.87 10.75 1.10
CA ASP A 54 -4.90 11.92 0.21
C ASP A 54 -4.11 11.66 -1.09
N THR A 55 -3.88 12.70 -1.88
CA THR A 55 -3.10 12.61 -3.12
C THR A 55 -1.63 12.27 -2.87
N HIS A 56 -1.03 12.69 -1.75
CA HIS A 56 0.35 12.36 -1.39
C HIS A 56 0.46 10.90 -0.98
N VAL A 57 -0.44 10.44 -0.12
CA VAL A 57 -0.51 9.03 0.30
C VAL A 57 -0.73 8.11 -0.89
N TRP A 58 -1.56 8.51 -1.85
CA TRP A 58 -1.73 7.80 -3.12
C TRP A 58 -0.43 7.71 -3.93
N GLN A 59 0.36 8.78 -3.99
CA GLN A 59 1.67 8.77 -4.66
C GLN A 59 2.66 7.88 -3.93
N ILE A 60 2.71 7.95 -2.59
CA ILE A 60 3.58 7.12 -1.75
C ILE A 60 3.22 5.63 -1.90
N ALA A 61 1.93 5.29 -1.88
CA ALA A 61 1.47 3.91 -2.07
C ALA A 61 1.96 3.31 -3.40
N GLN A 62 1.92 4.09 -4.49
CA GLN A 62 2.39 3.63 -5.78
C GLN A 62 3.93 3.59 -5.87
N ARG A 63 4.61 4.62 -5.37
CA ARG A 63 6.07 4.77 -5.45
C ARG A 63 6.82 3.76 -4.56
N ASP A 64 6.41 3.67 -3.30
CA ASP A 64 7.18 2.98 -2.25
C ASP A 64 6.64 1.57 -1.99
N TYR A 65 5.33 1.36 -2.12
CA TYR A 65 4.69 0.07 -1.86
C TYR A 65 4.31 -0.69 -3.13
N LYS A 66 4.60 -0.14 -4.32
CA LYS A 66 4.24 -0.71 -5.62
C LYS A 66 2.75 -1.09 -5.68
N TYR A 67 1.89 -0.32 -5.04
CA TYR A 67 0.46 -0.57 -4.99
C TYR A 67 -0.11 -0.52 -6.41
N ALA A 68 -0.53 -1.67 -6.92
CA ALA A 68 -1.09 -1.80 -8.26
C ALA A 68 -2.55 -1.29 -8.26
N ALA A 69 -2.74 -0.03 -8.64
CA ALA A 69 -4.06 0.46 -8.99
C ALA A 69 -4.65 -0.38 -10.14
N GLU A 70 -5.96 -0.64 -10.13
CA GLU A 70 -6.66 -1.28 -11.25
C GLU A 70 -6.32 -0.53 -12.56
N LYS A 71 -6.02 -1.27 -13.64
CA LYS A 71 -5.56 -0.69 -14.92
C LYS A 71 -6.52 0.41 -15.38
N GLY A 72 -6.02 1.66 -15.48
CA GLY A 72 -6.79 2.82 -15.95
C GLY A 72 -7.29 3.77 -14.87
N GLN A 73 -7.11 3.44 -13.58
CA GLN A 73 -7.62 4.27 -12.48
C GLN A 73 -6.63 5.39 -12.13
N LYS A 74 -6.91 6.60 -12.65
CA LYS A 74 -6.06 7.81 -12.45
C LYS A 74 -6.53 8.75 -11.34
N SER A 75 -7.69 8.48 -10.73
CA SER A 75 -8.34 9.36 -9.76
C SER A 75 -8.62 8.63 -8.45
N LEU A 76 -8.52 9.33 -7.32
CA LEU A 76 -9.01 8.85 -6.03
C LEU A 76 -10.54 8.86 -6.04
N THR A 77 -11.14 7.73 -6.42
CA THR A 77 -12.56 7.49 -6.13
C THR A 77 -12.73 6.93 -4.72
N GLU A 78 -13.95 6.95 -4.19
CA GLU A 78 -14.24 6.42 -2.84
C GLU A 78 -13.79 4.96 -2.67
N LYS A 79 -13.93 4.13 -3.72
CA LYS A 79 -13.46 2.74 -3.73
C LYS A 79 -11.94 2.67 -3.53
N VAL A 80 -11.21 3.61 -4.11
CA VAL A 80 -9.75 3.70 -4.04
C VAL A 80 -9.29 4.07 -2.66
N HIS A 81 -9.90 5.10 -2.07
CA HIS A 81 -9.64 5.49 -0.68
C HIS A 81 -9.82 4.31 0.26
N ARG A 82 -10.93 3.59 0.13
CA ARG A 82 -11.19 2.40 0.95
C ARG A 82 -10.13 1.33 0.75
N ASN A 83 -9.86 0.95 -0.50
CA ASN A 83 -8.89 -0.11 -0.79
C ASN A 83 -7.47 0.21 -0.28
N ILE A 84 -7.03 1.46 -0.38
CA ILE A 84 -5.72 1.88 0.14
C ILE A 84 -5.72 1.93 1.67
N GLY A 85 -6.77 2.47 2.28
CA GLY A 85 -6.89 2.44 3.72
C GLY A 85 -6.87 1.01 4.25
N ASP A 86 -7.56 0.09 3.58
CA ASP A 86 -7.59 -1.34 3.91
C ASP A 86 -6.20 -1.98 3.72
N PHE A 87 -5.49 -1.64 2.64
CA PHE A 87 -4.13 -2.07 2.39
C PHE A 87 -3.18 -1.65 3.52
N PHE A 88 -3.19 -0.38 3.92
CA PHE A 88 -2.34 0.12 5.00
C PHE A 88 -2.74 -0.42 6.37
N ARG A 89 -4.04 -0.58 6.65
CA ARG A 89 -4.52 -1.24 7.87
C ARG A 89 -4.07 -2.69 7.95
N LYS A 90 -4.08 -3.42 6.83
CA LYS A 90 -3.55 -4.79 6.76
C LYS A 90 -2.03 -4.84 6.95
N LEU A 91 -1.31 -3.83 6.46
CA LEU A 91 0.14 -3.77 6.52
C LEU A 91 0.68 -3.36 7.90
N TRP A 92 0.12 -2.32 8.49
CA TRP A 92 0.60 -1.72 9.75
C TRP A 92 -0.21 -2.12 10.98
N GLY A 93 -1.37 -2.75 10.78
CA GLY A 93 -2.21 -3.24 11.86
C GLY A 93 -3.04 -2.16 12.56
N PRO A 94 -3.35 -2.32 13.86
CA PRO A 94 -4.28 -1.46 14.60
C PRO A 94 -3.87 0.01 14.72
N TYR A 95 -2.58 0.32 14.52
CA TYR A 95 -2.02 1.67 14.61
C TYR A 95 -1.62 2.23 13.24
N ALA A 96 -2.28 1.77 12.17
CA ALA A 96 -1.96 2.18 10.81
C ALA A 96 -2.00 3.70 10.59
N GLY A 97 -2.90 4.42 11.24
CA GLY A 97 -2.94 5.89 11.16
C GLY A 97 -1.72 6.57 11.77
N TRP A 98 -1.11 5.97 12.80
CA TRP A 98 0.11 6.49 13.42
C TRP A 98 1.31 6.26 12.51
N ALA A 99 1.44 5.06 11.94
CA ALA A 99 2.48 4.75 10.94
C ALA A 99 2.35 5.67 9.71
N HIS A 100 1.12 5.89 9.24
CA HIS A 100 0.82 6.86 8.19
C HIS A 100 1.34 8.25 8.53
N SER A 101 1.16 8.72 9.77
CA SER A 101 1.58 10.06 10.20
C SER A 101 3.09 10.24 10.11
N VAL A 102 3.86 9.20 10.46
CA VAL A 102 5.33 9.20 10.29
C VAL A 102 5.71 9.26 8.81
N LEU A 103 5.07 8.42 7.99
CA LEU A 103 5.33 8.36 6.55
C LEU A 103 4.99 9.69 5.84
N PHE A 104 3.85 10.29 6.20
CA PHE A 104 3.41 11.57 5.69
C PHE A 104 4.41 12.68 6.06
N CYS A 105 4.84 12.72 7.32
CA CYS A 105 5.86 13.66 7.77
C CYS A 105 7.17 13.51 6.98
N ALA A 106 7.60 12.27 6.69
CA ALA A 106 8.82 12.00 5.94
C ALA A 106 8.74 12.44 4.46
N ASP A 107 7.54 12.52 3.86
CA ASP A 107 7.35 12.91 2.46
C ASP A 107 7.21 14.43 2.27
N LEU A 108 7.08 15.21 3.35
CA LEU A 108 7.02 16.67 3.26
C LEU A 108 8.29 17.23 2.63
N LYS A 109 8.13 18.21 1.73
CA LYS A 109 9.24 18.87 1.00
C LYS A 109 10.38 19.35 1.92
N LYS A 110 10.05 19.79 3.13
CA LYS A 110 11.01 20.23 4.16
C LYS A 110 12.07 19.17 4.51
N PHE A 111 11.74 17.89 4.36
CA PHE A 111 12.63 16.77 4.70
C PHE A 111 13.21 16.06 3.47
N GLN A 112 12.97 16.57 2.25
CA GLN A 112 13.52 15.96 1.03
C GLN A 112 15.05 16.04 0.97
N SER A 113 15.66 17.12 1.48
CA SER A 113 17.12 17.23 1.57
C SER A 113 17.75 16.16 2.48
N LEU A 114 17.06 15.76 3.55
CA LEU A 114 17.50 14.66 4.41
C LEU A 114 17.35 13.30 3.72
N LYS A 115 16.31 13.14 2.89
CA LYS A 115 16.10 11.93 2.08
C LYS A 115 17.20 11.75 1.04
N GLU A 116 17.61 12.84 0.38
CA GLU A 116 18.72 12.85 -0.59
C GLU A 116 20.07 12.53 0.09
N MET A 117 20.30 13.08 1.29
CA MET A 117 21.53 12.83 2.05
C MET A 117 21.61 11.40 2.60
N ALA A 118 20.49 10.81 3.01
CA ALA A 118 20.42 9.40 3.44
C ALA A 118 20.69 8.41 2.29
N CYS A 119 20.40 8.79 1.04
CA CYS A 119 20.71 7.98 -0.13
C CYS A 119 22.22 7.94 -0.43
N PHE A 120 22.96 9.00 -0.08
CA PHE A 120 24.40 9.10 -0.30
C PHE A 120 25.26 8.31 0.70
N ASN A 121 24.69 7.92 1.84
CA ASN A 121 25.37 7.16 2.89
C ASN A 121 25.18 5.64 2.78
N GLN A 122 24.68 5.14 1.64
CA GLN A 122 24.79 3.72 1.31
C GLN A 122 26.26 3.42 0.96
N PRO A 123 26.92 2.44 1.59
CA PRO A 123 28.24 2.02 1.13
C PRO A 123 28.09 1.49 -0.30
N LYS A 124 28.79 2.12 -1.25
CA LYS A 124 29.01 1.54 -2.58
C LYS A 124 29.62 0.16 -2.32
N LYS A 125 28.91 -0.90 -2.72
CA LYS A 125 29.60 -2.17 -2.98
C LYS A 125 30.60 -1.88 -4.09
N GLU A 126 31.87 -1.91 -3.73
CA GLU A 126 32.97 -2.01 -4.67
C GLU A 126 32.82 -3.36 -5.38
N GLU A 127 32.39 -3.33 -6.63
CA GLU A 127 32.64 -4.44 -7.56
C GLU A 127 33.82 -3.99 -8.43
N GLU A 128 34.89 -4.79 -8.36
CA GLU A 128 36.23 -4.55 -8.89
C GLU A 128 36.24 -4.30 -10.41
N GLU A 129 37.01 -3.29 -10.84
CA GLU A 129 37.51 -3.16 -12.20
C GLU A 129 38.80 -3.99 -12.37
N GLU A 130 38.69 -5.16 -12.98
CA GLU A 130 39.68 -5.74 -13.92
C GLU A 130 38.85 -6.59 -14.90
N GLU A 131 38.79 -6.34 -16.22
CA GLU A 131 39.90 -6.56 -17.14
C GLU A 131 39.50 -6.00 -18.51
N LYS A 132 40.32 -5.11 -19.08
CA LYS A 132 40.10 -4.48 -20.39
C LYS A 132 40.93 -5.21 -21.46
N SER A 133 40.24 -5.88 -22.37
CA SER A 133 40.61 -6.07 -23.79
C SER A 133 41.83 -6.94 -24.17
N ARG A 134 41.56 -8.01 -24.93
CA ARG A 134 42.27 -8.46 -26.16
C ARG A 134 41.41 -9.53 -26.84
N LYS A 135 40.72 -9.18 -27.95
CA LYS A 135 41.05 -9.60 -29.34
C LYS A 135 41.07 -11.14 -29.48
N THR A 136 40.22 -11.84 -30.25
CA THR A 136 39.90 -11.66 -31.68
C THR A 136 38.90 -12.76 -32.10
N LYS A 137 37.82 -12.38 -32.80
CA LYS A 137 37.27 -12.99 -34.04
C LYS A 137 37.63 -14.48 -34.32
N ILE A 138 36.65 -15.38 -34.34
CA ILE A 138 36.48 -16.45 -35.36
C ILE A 138 35.00 -16.81 -35.45
N LYS A 139 34.41 -16.56 -36.63
CA LYS A 139 33.17 -17.17 -37.13
C LYS A 139 33.49 -18.60 -37.58
N ARG A 140 32.62 -19.58 -37.30
CA ARG A 140 32.26 -20.66 -38.24
C ARG A 140 30.82 -21.12 -37.98
N GLU A 141 30.00 -21.00 -39.01
CA GLU A 141 28.74 -21.73 -39.20
C GLU A 141 29.05 -23.20 -39.49
N THR A 142 28.15 -24.11 -39.09
CA THR A 142 27.62 -25.21 -39.93
C THR A 142 26.47 -25.92 -39.20
N ASP A 143 25.30 -25.87 -39.85
CA ASP A 143 24.28 -26.91 -40.06
C ASP A 143 24.17 -28.14 -39.15
N GLY A 144 22.91 -28.49 -38.85
CA GLY A 144 22.41 -29.81 -39.25
C GLY A 144 21.93 -30.79 -38.18
N HIS A 145 20.61 -30.86 -38.04
CA HIS A 145 19.78 -32.06 -37.83
C HIS A 145 19.81 -32.81 -36.48
N GLY A 146 18.61 -33.05 -35.97
CA GLY A 146 18.33 -33.48 -34.60
C GLY A 146 18.39 -34.98 -34.34
N ILE A 147 18.19 -35.31 -33.06
CA ILE A 147 17.65 -36.61 -32.64
C ILE A 147 16.66 -36.37 -31.50
N ASN A 148 15.50 -36.97 -31.70
CA ASN A 148 14.33 -37.05 -30.83
C ASN A 148 14.58 -38.07 -29.70
N MET A 149 14.16 -37.77 -28.48
CA MET A 149 13.92 -38.82 -27.48
C MET A 149 12.68 -38.50 -26.65
N LYS A 150 11.61 -39.27 -26.93
CA LYS A 150 10.37 -39.37 -26.16
C LYS A 150 10.57 -40.25 -24.91
N SER A 151 9.85 -39.93 -23.83
CA SER A 151 8.90 -40.83 -23.12
C SER A 151 8.39 -40.10 -21.87
N GLU A 152 7.10 -39.74 -21.83
CA GLU A 152 6.00 -40.41 -21.07
C GLU A 152 5.97 -40.06 -19.57
N ASN A 153 4.86 -40.06 -18.83
CA ASN A 153 3.47 -39.67 -18.99
C ASN A 153 2.87 -39.80 -17.56
N GLN A 154 1.93 -38.92 -17.20
CA GLN A 154 0.87 -39.12 -16.18
C GLN A 154 1.22 -39.51 -14.72
N LYS A 155 0.68 -38.75 -13.75
CA LYS A 155 -0.61 -39.09 -13.10
C LYS A 155 -1.15 -37.95 -12.23
N LYS A 156 -2.47 -37.75 -12.36
CA LYS A 156 -3.37 -36.95 -11.52
C LYS A 156 -3.57 -37.61 -10.16
N ALA A 157 -3.78 -36.81 -9.11
CA ALA A 157 -4.62 -37.21 -7.97
C ALA A 157 -5.43 -35.99 -7.48
N LYS A 158 -6.75 -36.07 -7.67
CA LYS A 158 -7.76 -35.33 -6.90
C LYS A 158 -7.91 -36.05 -5.56
N MET A 159 -8.18 -35.32 -4.49
CA MET A 159 -9.05 -35.81 -3.41
C MET A 159 -9.66 -34.61 -2.69
N GLY A 160 -10.99 -34.59 -2.64
CA GLY A 160 -11.79 -33.64 -1.89
C GLY A 160 -12.28 -34.25 -0.58
N VAL A 161 -12.52 -33.34 0.36
CA VAL A 161 -13.55 -33.30 1.42
C VAL A 161 -13.75 -34.55 2.28
N LYS A 162 -13.56 -34.38 3.60
CA LYS A 162 -14.51 -34.87 4.59
C LYS A 162 -14.69 -33.85 5.71
N GLU A 163 -15.95 -33.48 5.84
CA GLU A 163 -16.63 -32.80 6.94
C GLU A 163 -16.76 -33.79 8.10
N GLU A 164 -16.47 -33.36 9.33
CA GLU A 164 -16.83 -34.13 10.53
C GLU A 164 -17.26 -33.17 11.65
N ARG A 165 -18.49 -33.38 12.11
CA ARG A 165 -19.20 -32.70 13.21
C ARG A 165 -19.00 -33.48 14.52
N THR A 166 -19.54 -32.92 15.60
CA THR A 166 -19.75 -33.46 16.98
C THR A 166 -18.52 -33.31 17.90
N LEU A 167 -18.61 -32.72 19.09
CA LEU A 167 -19.71 -32.53 20.05
C LEU A 167 -19.82 -31.07 20.53
#